data_AF-A0A2N2T6H8-F1
#
_entry.id   AF-A0A2N2T6H8-F1
#
_cell.length_a   1.000
_cell.length_b   1.000
_cell.length_c   1.000
_cell.angle_alpha   90.00
_cell.angle_beta   90.00
_cell.angle_gamma   90.00
#
_symmetry.space_group_name_H-M   'P 1'
#
loop_
_entity.id
_entity.type
_entity.pdbx_description
1 polymer ?
#
loop_
_entity_poly.entity_id
_entity_poly.type
_entity_poly.pdbx_seq_one_letter_code
_entity_poly.pdbx_strand_id
1 'polypeptide(L)' 'FMPMTHLDHGVSNLLIPRTHYRLGAPLMLRDGDMLYRLRLGEVQESHEGWLRVGMDVIGREQFAVAA' A
#
# COMPACT_ATOMS: atom_id res chain seq x y z
N PHE A 1 7.16 12.04 -4.84
CA PHE A 1 7.65 10.77 -5.41
C PHE A 1 6.78 9.68 -4.80
N MET A 2 5.69 9.31 -5.47
CA MET A 2 4.81 8.27 -4.93
C MET A 2 5.47 6.91 -5.13
N PRO A 3 5.44 6.00 -4.15
CA PRO A 3 6.01 4.66 -4.29
C PRO A 3 5.31 3.78 -5.36
N MET A 4 4.32 4.34 -6.08
CA MET A 4 3.53 3.68 -7.12
C MET A 4 3.82 4.19 -8.54
N THR A 5 4.77 5.12 -8.74
CA THR A 5 4.99 5.81 -10.04
C THR A 5 6.06 5.20 -10.95
N HIS A 6 6.40 3.92 -10.81
CA HIS A 6 7.17 3.22 -11.84
C HIS A 6 6.31 2.11 -12.44
N LEU A 7 5.65 2.43 -13.55
CA LEU A 7 4.86 1.52 -14.38
C LEU A 7 5.68 0.33 -14.93
N ASP A 8 7.00 0.37 -14.80
CA ASP A 8 7.91 -0.73 -15.20
C ASP A 8 8.10 -1.77 -14.08
N HIS A 9 7.85 -1.38 -12.83
CA HIS A 9 8.02 -2.21 -11.64
C HIS A 9 6.69 -2.22 -10.86
N GLY A 10 5.69 -2.94 -11.38
CA GLY A 10 4.32 -3.05 -10.83
C GLY A 10 4.18 -3.67 -9.43
N VAL A 11 5.22 -3.54 -8.61
CA VAL A 11 5.36 -4.09 -7.27
C VAL A 11 5.50 -2.97 -6.26
N SER A 12 4.53 -2.87 -5.37
CA SER A 12 4.64 -1.98 -4.20
C SER A 12 5.87 -2.38 -3.39
N ASN A 13 6.75 -1.42 -3.10
CA ASN A 13 7.88 -1.63 -2.19
C ASN A 13 7.45 -1.63 -0.70
N LEU A 14 6.13 -1.61 -0.43
CA LEU A 14 5.62 -1.61 0.92
C LEU A 14 5.77 -3.00 1.55
N LEU A 15 6.51 -3.06 2.64
CA LEU A 15 6.65 -4.24 3.48
C LEU A 15 5.64 -4.17 4.62
N ILE A 16 4.87 -5.24 4.78
CA ILE A 16 3.89 -5.41 5.86
C ILE A 16 4.43 -6.43 6.86
N PRO A 17 4.38 -6.18 8.18
CA PRO A 17 4.74 -7.20 9.16
C PRO A 17 3.89 -8.44 8.92
N ARG A 18 4.50 -9.62 8.87
CA ARG A 18 3.81 -10.90 8.64
C ARG A 18 2.67 -11.13 9.62
N THR A 19 2.81 -10.65 10.85
CA THR A 19 1.80 -10.71 11.92
C THR A 19 0.55 -9.88 11.64
N HIS A 20 0.64 -8.87 10.77
CA HIS A 20 -0.43 -7.96 10.41
C HIS A 20 -0.95 -8.18 8.98
N TYR A 21 -0.35 -9.13 8.25
CA TYR A 21 -0.79 -9.47 6.91
C TYR A 21 -2.02 -10.38 6.96
N ARG A 22 -3.04 -9.99 6.20
CA ARG A 22 -4.19 -10.82 5.88
C ARG A 22 -4.61 -10.50 4.45
N LEU A 23 -4.73 -11.53 3.61
CA LEU A 23 -5.19 -11.38 2.23
C LEU A 23 -6.57 -10.69 2.21
N GLY A 24 -6.71 -9.69 1.35
CA GLY A 24 -7.92 -8.88 1.20
C GLY A 24 -8.12 -7.83 2.29
N ALA A 25 -7.23 -7.72 3.29
CA ALA A 25 -7.39 -6.74 4.36
C ALA A 25 -7.29 -5.31 3.82
N PRO A 26 -8.10 -4.38 4.35
CA PRO A 26 -7.99 -2.97 4.00
C PRO A 26 -6.75 -2.35 4.66
N LEU A 27 -6.05 -1.49 3.92
CA LEU A 27 -4.98 -0.64 4.43
C LEU A 27 -5.25 0.81 4.03
N MET A 28 -4.97 1.74 4.92
CA MET A 28 -4.95 3.17 4.59
C MET A 28 -3.50 3.65 4.53
N LEU A 29 -3.13 4.28 3.43
CA LEU A 29 -1.83 4.90 3.25
C LEU A 29 -2.04 6.41 3.10
N ARG A 30 -1.45 7.20 4.00
CA ARG A 30 -1.46 8.66 3.89
C ARG A 30 -0.16 9.13 3.25
N ASP A 31 -0.27 9.94 2.20
CA ASP A 31 0.84 10.60 1.50
C ASP A 31 0.55 12.10 1.43
N GLY A 32 1.13 12.87 2.36
CA GLY A 32 0.80 14.28 2.55
C GLY A 32 -0.69 14.49 2.85
N ASP A 33 -1.36 15.17 1.92
CA ASP A 33 -2.80 15.47 1.96
C ASP A 33 -3.64 14.44 1.20
N MET A 34 -3.03 13.39 0.64
CA MET A 34 -3.76 12.29 0.01
C MET A 34 -3.87 11.09 0.94
N LEU A 35 -5.05 10.50 1.01
CA LEU A 35 -5.33 9.23 1.66
C LEU A 35 -5.69 8.19 0.59
N TYR A 36 -4.89 7.14 0.52
CA TYR A 36 -5.14 5.99 -0.33
C TYR A 36 -5.76 4.88 0.49
N ARG A 37 -6.89 4.37 0.01
CA ARG A 37 -7.49 3.14 0.53
C ARG A 37 -7.05 2.00 -0.36
N LEU A 38 -6.33 1.05 0.23
CA LEU A 38 -5.70 -0.08 -0.45
C LEU A 38 -6.32 -1.40 0.04
N ARG A 39 -6.22 -2.44 -0.78
CA ARG A 39 -6.48 -3.84 -0.41
C ARG A 39 -5.18 -4.62 -0.48
N LEU A 40 -4.86 -5.37 0.57
CA LEU A 40 -3.72 -6.29 0.54
C LEU A 40 -4.04 -7.47 -0.40
N GLY A 41 -3.21 -7.67 -1.41
CA GLY A 41 -3.24 -8.78 -2.34
C GLY A 41 -2.29 -9.90 -1.92
N GLU A 42 -1.89 -10.74 -2.87
CA GLU A 42 -1.06 -11.91 -2.62
C GLU A 42 0.38 -11.55 -2.19
N VAL A 43 1.00 -12.43 -1.41
CA VAL A 43 2.41 -12.29 -1.03
C VAL A 43 3.28 -12.51 -2.25
N GLN A 44 4.14 -11.55 -2.55
CA GLN A 44 5.10 -11.62 -3.65
C GLN A 44 6.49 -12.00 -3.15
N GLU A 45 6.90 -11.49 -2.00
CA GLU A 45 8.17 -11.84 -1.35
C GLU A 45 8.02 -11.89 0.17
N SER A 46 8.92 -12.63 0.82
CA SER A 46 8.99 -12.73 2.28
C SER A 46 10.43 -12.50 2.73
N HIS A 47 10.61 -11.58 3.67
CA HIS A 47 11.90 -11.23 4.27
C HIS A 47 11.75 -11.24 5.79
N GLU A 48 12.39 -12.18 6.48
CA GLU A 48 12.52 -12.25 7.96
C GLU A 48 11.47 -11.46 8.77
N GLY A 49 10.21 -11.93 8.76
CA GLY A 49 9.11 -11.33 9.53
C GLY A 49 8.29 -10.25 8.81
N TRP A 50 8.68 -9.87 7.59
CA TRP A 50 8.04 -8.91 6.71
C TRP A 50 7.64 -9.56 5.39
N LEU A 51 6.54 -9.09 4.81
CA LEU A 51 6.00 -9.57 3.56
C LEU A 51 5.88 -8.41 2.59
N ARG A 52 6.38 -8.59 1.37
CA ARG A 52 6.01 -7.75 0.23
C ARG A 52 4.76 -8.35 -0.38
N VAL A 53 3.69 -7.56 -0.45
CA VAL A 53 2.39 -8.03 -0.96
C VAL A 53 1.95 -7.16 -2.12
N GLY A 54 1.22 -7.75 -3.06
CA GLY A 54 0.48 -6.98 -4.06
C GLY A 54 -0.56 -6.09 -3.37
N MET A 55 -0.96 -5.00 -4.02
CA MET A 55 -1.94 -4.08 -3.44
C MET A 55 -2.83 -3.52 -4.55
N ASP A 56 -4.14 -3.51 -4.29
CA ASP A 56 -5.11 -2.84 -5.16
C ASP A 56 -5.49 -1.49 -4.56
N VAL A 57 -5.50 -0.43 -5.35
CA VAL A 57 -6.05 0.87 -4.93
C VAL A 57 -7.58 0.81 -5.04
N ILE A 58 -8.27 0.82 -3.91
CA ILE A 58 -9.74 0.85 -3.87
C ILE A 58 -10.27 2.29 -3.86
N GLY A 59 -9.50 3.25 -3.34
CA GLY A 59 -9.93 4.64 -3.27
C GLY A 59 -8.80 5.61 -3.03
N ARG A 60 -9.06 6.87 -3.38
CA ARG A 60 -8.19 8.01 -3.09
C ARG A 60 -9.07 9.15 -2.58
N GLU A 61 -8.68 9.74 -1.48
CA GLU A 61 -9.31 10.91 -0.89
C GLU A 61 -8.25 11.98 -0.72
N GLN A 62 -8.56 13.23 -1.05
CA GLN A 62 -7.70 14.36 -0.79
C GLN A 62 -8.27 15.11 0.40
N PHE A 63 -7.51 15.20 1.48
CA PHE A 63 -7.82 16.11 2.56
C PHE A 63 -7.62 17.53 2.05
N ALA A 64 -8.69 18.32 2.02
CA ALA A 64 -8.56 19.76 1.84
C ALA A 64 -7.93 20.34 3.10
N VAL A 65 -6.67 20.81 2.99
CA VAL A 65 -6.08 21.65 4.02
C VAL A 65 -6.85 22.97 3.98
N ALA A 66 -7.59 23.29 5.05
CA ALA A 66 -8.16 24.62 5.20
C ALA A 66 -6.99 25.63 5.21
N ALA A 67 -7.03 26.57 4.25
CA ALA A 67 -5.99 27.56 3.97
C ALA A 67 -5.77 28.55 5.12
#